data_AF-A0AAJ2C6T9-F1
#
_entry.id   AF-A0AAJ2C6T9-F1
#
_cell.length_a   1.000
_cell.length_b   1.000
_cell.length_c   1.000
_cell.angle_alpha   90.00
_cell.angle_beta   90.00
_cell.angle_gamma   90.00
#
_symmetry.space_group_name_H-M   'P 1'
#
loop_
_entity.id
_entity.type
_entity.pdbx_description
1 polymer ?
#
loop_
_entity_poly.entity_id
_entity_poly.type
_entity_poly.pdbx_seq_one_letter_code
_entity_poly.pdbx_strand_id
1 'polypeptide(L)'
;MIQTKFQSCIEACLGCIAICNQCAVACFNENDVANLKKCIQLNLECVAICQAAANVLSLDGKFSIDIGKLCMEICNTCADECEKHASMDIYHCGECAETCRRCAEILEEMIEAA
;
A
#
# COMPACT_ATOMS: atom_id res chain seq x y z
N MET A 1 5.15 17.67 21.39
CA MET A 1 5.25 16.78 20.21
C MET A 1 4.37 17.37 19.14
N ILE A 2 4.86 17.50 17.90
CA ILE A 2 4.04 17.92 16.77
C ILE A 2 3.26 16.68 16.32
N GLN A 3 1.93 16.72 16.38
CA GLN A 3 1.05 15.63 15.91
C GLN A 3 0.17 16.17 14.78
N THR A 4 0.09 15.41 13.68
CA THR A 4 -0.84 15.66 12.57
C THR A 4 -2.11 14.85 12.78
N LYS A 5 -3.25 15.34 12.30
CA LYS A 5 -4.51 14.58 12.29
C LYS A 5 -4.45 13.34 11.38
N PHE A 6 -3.43 13.24 10.53
CA PHE A 6 -3.21 12.12 9.60
C PHE A 6 -2.27 11.03 10.13
N GLN A 7 -2.01 11.00 11.44
CA GLN A 7 -1.02 10.11 12.04
C GLN A 7 -1.27 8.62 11.73
N SER A 8 -2.53 8.16 11.82
CA SER A 8 -2.91 6.79 11.50
C SER A 8 -2.67 6.44 10.03
N CYS A 9 -2.94 7.37 9.11
CA CYS A 9 -2.71 7.18 7.68
C CYS A 9 -1.21 7.07 7.38
N ILE A 10 -0.38 7.88 8.04
CA ILE A 10 1.09 7.83 7.89
C ILE A 10 1.61 6.47 8.36
N GLU A 11 1.21 6.01 9.53
CA GLU A 11 1.61 4.71 10.07
C GLU A 11 1.18 3.55 9.17
N ALA A 12 -0.05 3.60 8.65
CA ALA A 12 -0.55 2.61 7.69
C ALA A 12 0.26 2.61 6.38
N CYS A 13 0.56 3.79 5.82
CA CYS A 13 1.39 3.91 4.62
C CYS A 13 2.79 3.33 4.85
N LEU A 14 3.42 3.62 6.00
CA LEU A 14 4.75 3.10 6.33
C LEU A 14 4.76 1.57 6.50
N GLY A 15 3.72 1.00 7.12
CA GLY A 15 3.54 -0.45 7.19
C GLY A 15 3.36 -1.08 5.81
N CYS A 16 2.52 -0.47 4.97
CA CYS A 16 2.30 -0.91 3.59
C CYS A 16 3.59 -0.86 2.75
N ILE A 17 4.41 0.18 2.89
CA ILE A 17 5.73 0.27 2.22
C ILE A 17 6.62 -0.92 2.60
N ALA A 18 6.67 -1.28 3.88
CA ALA A 18 7.53 -2.35 4.35
C ALA A 18 7.13 -3.70 3.73
N ILE A 19 5.84 -4.04 3.77
CA ILE A 19 5.36 -5.32 3.25
C ILE A 19 5.40 -5.39 1.72
N CYS A 20 5.05 -4.32 1.00
CA CYS A 20 5.07 -4.32 -0.46
C CYS A 20 6.50 -4.47 -1.00
N ASN A 21 7.50 -3.87 -0.35
CA ASN A 21 8.91 -4.11 -0.70
C ASN A 21 9.32 -5.57 -0.47
N GLN A 22 8.92 -6.15 0.68
CA GLN A 22 9.20 -7.55 0.99
C GLN A 22 8.52 -8.50 0.01
N CYS A 23 7.25 -8.25 -0.33
CA CYS A 23 6.48 -9.04 -1.29
C CYS A 23 7.04 -8.92 -2.70
N ALA A 24 7.47 -7.73 -3.15
CA ALA A 24 8.12 -7.56 -4.44
C ALA A 24 9.40 -8.40 -4.56
N VAL A 25 10.27 -8.38 -3.54
CA VAL A 25 11.49 -9.18 -3.51
C VAL A 25 11.18 -10.68 -3.40
N ALA A 26 10.19 -11.06 -2.59
CA ALA A 26 9.76 -12.44 -2.46
C ALA A 26 9.23 -12.98 -3.81
N CYS A 27 8.30 -12.25 -4.45
CA CYS A 27 7.80 -12.55 -5.79
C CYS A 27 8.91 -12.69 -6.83
N PHE A 28 9.95 -11.84 -6.77
CA PHE A 28 11.08 -11.92 -7.69
C PHE A 28 11.88 -13.23 -7.53
N ASN A 29 11.92 -13.80 -6.33
CA ASN A 29 12.64 -15.02 -6.01
C ASN A 29 11.81 -16.30 -6.17
N GLU A 30 10.52 -16.19 -6.51
CA GLU A 30 9.67 -17.35 -6.78
C GLU A 30 10.07 -18.06 -8.08
N ASN A 31 9.85 -19.37 -8.13
CA ASN A 31 10.19 -20.19 -9.30
C ASN A 31 9.44 -19.76 -10.57
N ASP A 32 8.20 -19.24 -10.41
CA ASP A 32 7.36 -18.78 -11.51
C ASP A 32 7.19 -17.25 -11.50
N VAL A 33 8.32 -16.55 -11.51
CA VAL A 33 8.36 -15.08 -11.57
C VAL A 33 7.60 -14.50 -12.78
N ALA A 34 7.46 -15.28 -13.86
CA ALA A 34 6.77 -14.84 -15.07
C ALA A 34 5.29 -14.48 -14.79
N ASN A 35 4.63 -15.27 -13.95
CA ASN A 35 3.25 -15.03 -13.52
C ASN A 35 3.11 -13.96 -12.43
N LEU A 36 4.22 -13.48 -11.85
CA LEU A 36 4.24 -12.50 -10.77
C LEU A 36 4.70 -11.10 -11.21
N LYS A 37 5.04 -10.91 -12.48
CA LYS A 37 5.54 -9.63 -13.00
C LYS A 37 4.64 -8.44 -12.68
N LYS A 38 3.33 -8.63 -12.82
CA LYS A 38 2.34 -7.58 -12.53
C LYS A 38 2.25 -7.30 -11.03
N CYS A 39 2.26 -8.33 -10.19
CA CYS A 39 2.32 -8.19 -8.74
C CYS A 39 3.58 -7.42 -8.29
N ILE A 40 4.75 -7.74 -8.85
CA ILE A 40 5.99 -7.02 -8.57
C ILE A 40 5.87 -5.55 -8.97
N GLN A 41 5.36 -5.26 -10.17
CA GLN A 41 5.18 -3.89 -10.62
C GLN A 41 4.25 -3.10 -9.70
N LEU A 42 3.08 -3.66 -9.35
CA LEU A 42 2.12 -2.99 -8.48
C LEU A 42 2.65 -2.79 -7.06
N ASN A 43 3.38 -3.76 -6.51
CA ASN A 43 4.05 -3.58 -5.22
C ASN A 43 5.02 -2.38 -5.24
N LEU A 44 5.81 -2.23 -6.30
CA LEU A 44 6.77 -1.12 -6.43
C LEU A 44 6.07 0.23 -6.63
N GLU A 45 4.99 0.27 -7.41
CA GLU A 45 4.16 1.47 -7.56
C GLU A 45 3.47 1.86 -6.24
N CYS A 46 2.93 0.87 -5.52
CA CYS A 46 2.33 1.04 -4.20
C CYS A 46 3.34 1.62 -3.21
N VAL A 47 4.57 1.10 -3.17
CA VAL A 47 5.66 1.65 -2.35
C VAL A 47 5.92 3.13 -2.67
N ALA A 48 6.05 3.47 -3.95
CA ALA A 48 6.36 4.83 -4.38
C ALA A 48 5.25 5.82 -3.97
N ILE A 49 3.99 5.45 -4.17
CA ILE A 49 2.84 6.30 -3.85
C ILE A 49 2.62 6.38 -2.34
N CYS A 50 2.70 5.27 -1.60
CA CYS A 50 2.59 5.28 -0.13
C CYS A 50 3.68 6.16 0.50
N GLN A 51 4.90 6.15 -0.05
CA GLN A 51 5.98 7.02 0.43
C GLN A 51 5.68 8.50 0.18
N ALA A 52 5.14 8.82 -1.00
CA ALA A 52 4.71 10.18 -1.31
C ALA A 52 3.55 10.63 -0.41
N ALA A 53 2.57 9.76 -0.16
CA ALA A 53 1.44 10.01 0.72
C ALA A 53 1.89 10.27 2.16
N ALA A 54 2.70 9.39 2.75
CA ALA A 54 3.23 9.57 4.10
C ALA A 54 3.95 10.93 4.26
N ASN A 55 4.76 11.30 3.27
CA ASN A 55 5.46 12.59 3.27
C ASN A 55 4.49 13.77 3.20
N VAL A 56 3.54 13.77 2.26
CA VAL A 56 2.59 14.89 2.09
C VAL A 56 1.63 15.00 3.27
N LEU A 57 1.12 13.88 3.79
CA LEU A 57 0.23 13.85 4.96
C LEU A 57 0.91 14.41 6.22
N SER A 58 2.22 14.22 6.36
CA SER A 58 3.00 14.79 7.48
C SER A 58 3.01 16.33 7.49
N LEU A 59 2.74 16.97 6.35
CA LEU A 59 2.74 18.42 6.18
C LEU A 59 1.38 19.08 6.45
N ASP A 60 0.32 18.27 6.63
CA ASP A 60 -1.07 18.71 6.90
C ASP A 60 -1.52 19.87 5.99
N GLY A 61 -1.35 19.67 4.68
CA GLY A 61 -1.60 20.70 3.66
C GLY A 61 -2.85 20.46 2.83
N LYS A 62 -3.16 21.42 1.94
CA LYS A 62 -4.33 21.36 1.04
C LYS A 62 -4.41 20.13 0.13
N PHE A 63 -3.27 19.48 -0.13
CA PHE A 63 -3.18 18.31 -1.02
C PHE A 63 -3.26 16.97 -0.28
N SER A 64 -3.41 16.96 1.04
CA SER A 64 -3.45 15.73 1.85
C SER A 64 -4.56 14.77 1.42
N ILE A 65 -5.73 15.29 1.06
CA ILE A 65 -6.86 14.46 0.63
C ILE A 65 -6.63 13.90 -0.78
N ASP A 66 -6.10 14.70 -1.70
CA ASP A 66 -5.87 14.27 -3.08
C ASP A 66 -4.80 13.17 -3.17
N ILE A 67 -3.69 13.32 -2.43
CA ILE A 67 -2.68 12.26 -2.37
C ILE A 67 -3.21 11.01 -1.64
N GLY A 68 -4.06 11.19 -0.62
CA GLY A 68 -4.71 10.10 0.09
C GLY A 68 -5.59 9.25 -0.82
N LYS A 69 -6.39 9.89 -1.70
CA LYS A 69 -7.22 9.21 -2.69
C LYS A 69 -6.40 8.37 -3.66
N LEU A 70 -5.31 8.93 -4.19
CA LEU A 70 -4.42 8.19 -5.09
C LEU A 70 -3.75 7.01 -4.36
N CYS A 71 -3.33 7.21 -3.12
CA CYS A 71 -2.75 6.17 -2.29
C CYS A 71 -3.75 5.02 -2.02
N MET A 72 -5.00 5.37 -1.70
CA MET A 72 -6.07 4.40 -1.50
C MET A 72 -6.34 3.57 -2.77
N GLU A 73 -6.36 4.21 -3.94
CA GLU A 73 -6.58 3.53 -5.23
C GLU A 73 -5.47 2.50 -5.54
N ILE A 74 -4.20 2.88 -5.39
CA ILE A 74 -3.09 1.93 -5.64
C ILE A 74 -3.04 0.83 -4.58
N CYS A 75 -3.33 1.12 -3.30
CA CYS A 75 -3.39 0.12 -2.25
C CYS A 75 -4.45 -0.95 -2.57
N ASN A 76 -5.66 -0.56 -2.97
CA ASN A 76 -6.70 -1.50 -3.40
C ASN A 76 -6.28 -2.29 -4.64
N THR A 77 -5.68 -1.63 -5.63
CA THR A 77 -5.23 -2.29 -6.87
C THR A 77 -4.11 -3.31 -6.59
N CYS A 78 -3.19 -2.99 -5.68
CA CYS A 78 -2.12 -3.88 -5.25
C CYS A 78 -2.69 -5.07 -4.45
N ALA A 79 -3.63 -4.80 -3.54
CA ALA A 79 -4.30 -5.85 -2.77
C ALA A 79 -5.00 -6.86 -3.69
N ASP A 80 -5.80 -6.38 -4.65
CA ASP A 80 -6.54 -7.23 -5.60
C ASP A 80 -5.61 -8.14 -6.43
N GLU A 81 -4.42 -7.67 -6.79
CA GLU A 81 -3.45 -8.50 -7.50
C GLU A 81 -2.78 -9.51 -6.57
N CYS A 82 -2.38 -9.10 -5.37
CA CYS A 82 -1.79 -9.96 -4.36
C CYS A 82 -2.75 -11.09 -3.90
N GLU A 83 -4.05 -10.83 -3.74
CA GLU A 83 -5.06 -11.82 -3.34
C GLU A 83 -5.16 -12.98 -4.35
N LYS A 84 -4.97 -12.72 -5.64
CA LYS A 84 -4.97 -13.76 -6.69
C LYS A 84 -3.84 -14.77 -6.47
N HIS A 85 -2.69 -14.30 -6.01
CA HIS A 85 -1.51 -15.14 -5.76
C HIS A 85 -1.57 -15.83 -4.39
N ALA A 86 -2.21 -15.21 -3.40
CA ALA A 86 -2.50 -15.86 -2.13
C ALA A 86 -3.35 -17.13 -2.32
N SER A 87 -4.26 -17.12 -3.30
CA SER A 87 -5.07 -18.28 -3.70
C SER A 87 -4.26 -19.41 -4.35
N MET A 88 -2.97 -19.17 -4.66
CA MET A 88 -2.03 -20.12 -5.25
C MET A 88 -0.96 -20.59 -4.24
N ASP A 89 -1.25 -20.51 -2.94
CA ASP A 89 -0.36 -20.86 -1.82
C ASP A 89 0.91 -19.99 -1.71
N ILE A 90 0.92 -18.80 -2.32
CA ILE A 90 1.99 -17.81 -2.17
C ILE A 90 1.69 -16.94 -0.96
N TYR A 91 2.08 -17.42 0.22
CA TYR A 91 1.69 -16.85 1.52
C TYR A 91 2.03 -15.35 1.70
N HIS A 92 3.22 -14.92 1.25
CA HIS A 92 3.64 -13.51 1.37
C HIS A 92 2.73 -12.54 0.60
N CYS A 93 2.12 -12.98 -0.51
CA CYS A 93 1.13 -12.20 -1.23
C CYS A 93 -0.16 -12.02 -0.40
N GLY A 94 -0.54 -13.01 0.42
CA GLY A 94 -1.68 -12.90 1.33
C GLY A 94 -1.48 -11.82 2.40
N GLU A 95 -0.32 -11.82 3.06
CA GLU A 95 0.02 -10.80 4.06
C GLU A 95 0.11 -9.39 3.44
N CYS A 96 0.66 -9.31 2.22
CA CYS A 96 0.72 -8.06 1.47
C CYS A 96 -0.67 -7.54 1.11
N ALA A 97 -1.57 -8.41 0.65
CA ALA A 97 -2.93 -8.05 0.32
C ALA A 97 -3.69 -7.48 1.53
N GLU A 98 -3.65 -8.18 2.67
CA GLU A 98 -4.32 -7.76 3.90
C GLU A 98 -3.82 -6.37 4.35
N THR A 99 -2.51 -6.17 4.35
CA THR A 99 -1.91 -4.90 4.76
C THR A 99 -2.26 -3.76 3.80
N CYS A 100 -2.26 -4.01 2.49
CA CYS A 100 -2.68 -3.03 1.49
C CYS A 100 -4.15 -2.64 1.66
N ARG A 101 -5.03 -3.63 1.88
CA ARG A 101 -6.45 -3.42 2.17
C ARG A 101 -6.64 -2.55 3.41
N ARG A 102 -5.94 -2.88 4.48
CA ARG A 102 -6.01 -2.13 5.73
C ARG A 102 -5.52 -0.69 5.56
N CYS A 103 -4.48 -0.47 4.76
CA CYS A 103 -4.00 0.87 4.44
C CYS A 103 -5.05 1.67 3.66
N ALA A 104 -5.69 1.06 2.66
CA ALA A 104 -6.77 1.69 1.89
C ALA A 104 -7.97 2.06 2.78
N GLU A 105 -8.40 1.17 3.67
CA GLU A 105 -9.50 1.43 4.62
C GLU A 105 -9.22 2.64 5.52
N ILE A 106 -8.01 2.74 6.09
CA ILE A 106 -7.62 3.87 6.94
C ILE A 106 -7.61 5.19 6.15
N LEU A 107 -7.18 5.15 4.89
CA LEU A 107 -7.21 6.30 4.00
C LEU A 107 -8.64 6.69 3.63
N GLU A 108 -9.53 5.72 3.41
CA GLU A 108 -10.95 5.94 3.16
C GLU A 108 -11.63 6.63 4.35
N GLU A 109 -11.44 6.10 5.56
CA GLU A 109 -11.93 6.72 6.81
C GLU A 109 -11.50 8.19 6.94
N MET A 110 -10.25 8.49 6.58
CA MET A 110 -9.72 9.86 6.58
C MET A 110 -10.39 10.74 5.50
N ILE A 111 -10.60 10.22 4.29
CA ILE A 111 -11.18 10.97 3.17
C ILE A 111 -12.65 11.29 3.43
N GLU A 112 -13.41 10.36 4.01
CA GLU A 112 -14.81 10.58 4.36
C GLU A 112 -15.01 11.58 5.50
N ALA A 113 -14.02 11.70 6.39
CA ALA A 113 -14.03 12.64 7.51
C ALA A 113 -13.56 14.07 7.16
N ALA A 114 -13.15 14.32 5.91
CA ALA A 114 -12.53 15.58 5.46
C ALA A 114 -13.51 16.55 4.78
#